data_AF-A0A6M0H3J6-F1
#
_entry.id   AF-A0A6M0H3J6-F1
#
_cell.length_a   1.000
_cell.length_b   1.000
_cell.length_c   1.000
_cell.angle_alpha   90.00
_cell.angle_beta   90.00
_cell.angle_gamma   90.00
#
_symmetry.space_group_name_H-M   'P 1'
#
loop_
_entity.id
_entity.type
_entity.pdbx_description
1 polymer ?
#
loop_
_entity_poly.entity_id
_entity_poly.type
_entity_poly.pdbx_seq_one_letter_code
_entity_poly.pdbx_strand_id
1 'polypeptide(L)'
;MSLELKQIFLPNFNTNNVYVTYENKLQIRTIFGDLSLKALFEKHNDEILKNIVNEITDYVNDENVCNNNIDMFPRNCEMTGEWYIGDIYFKDFDYLSVMTCFLGFHPNSKQMPIDDYLGLEVHFFYDEDQDKFIFDGIDSSCI
;
A
#
# COMPACT_ATOMS: atom_id res chain seq x y z
N MET A 1 -0.62 15.06 15.98
CA MET A 1 -1.88 15.14 15.20
C MET A 1 -1.87 13.89 14.35
N SER A 2 -2.91 13.05 14.43
CA SER A 2 -2.95 11.80 13.66
C SER A 2 -3.34 12.09 12.22
N LEU A 3 -2.68 11.45 11.25
CA LEU A 3 -3.02 11.55 9.84
C LEU A 3 -4.23 10.65 9.56
N GLU A 4 -5.30 11.23 9.03
CA GLU A 4 -6.47 10.49 8.57
C GLU A 4 -6.20 9.96 7.16
N LEU A 5 -6.36 8.63 6.97
CA LEU A 5 -6.09 7.98 5.71
C LEU A 5 -7.34 7.78 4.87
N LYS A 6 -7.19 8.03 3.57
CA LYS A 6 -8.25 7.83 2.56
C LYS A 6 -7.68 7.07 1.36
N GLN A 7 -8.21 5.87 1.14
CA GLN A 7 -7.88 5.13 -0.06
C GLN A 7 -8.50 5.82 -1.29
N ILE A 8 -7.74 5.92 -2.36
CA ILE A 8 -8.21 6.33 -3.68
C ILE A 8 -8.14 5.15 -4.66
N PHE A 9 -9.12 5.09 -5.55
CA PHE A 9 -9.19 4.07 -6.60
C PHE A 9 -8.88 4.71 -7.94
N LEU A 10 -7.86 4.19 -8.61
CA LEU A 10 -7.38 4.74 -9.86
C LEU A 10 -8.25 4.24 -11.04
N PRO A 11 -8.69 5.13 -11.95
CA PRO A 11 -9.77 4.83 -12.89
C PRO A 11 -9.36 4.11 -14.18
N ASN A 12 -8.10 4.20 -14.63
CA ASN A 12 -7.72 3.74 -15.98
C ASN A 12 -7.45 2.24 -15.99
N PHE A 13 -7.99 1.49 -16.95
CA PHE A 13 -7.73 0.05 -17.03
C PHE A 13 -6.25 -0.26 -17.24
N ASN A 14 -5.74 -1.24 -16.49
CA ASN A 14 -4.36 -1.73 -16.59
C ASN A 14 -4.27 -3.03 -17.40
N THR A 15 -4.70 -3.00 -18.66
CA THR A 15 -4.76 -4.18 -19.54
C THR A 15 -3.39 -4.82 -19.82
N ASN A 16 -2.32 -4.01 -19.79
CA ASN A 16 -0.96 -4.49 -20.02
C ASN A 16 -0.21 -4.85 -18.72
N ASN A 17 -0.88 -4.77 -17.57
CA ASN A 17 -0.32 -5.06 -16.24
C ASN A 17 1.01 -4.33 -15.95
N VAL A 18 1.08 -3.05 -16.32
CA VAL A 18 2.24 -2.19 -16.12
C VAL A 18 2.22 -1.58 -14.71
N TYR A 19 3.36 -1.03 -14.29
CA TYR A 19 3.45 -0.34 -12.99
C TYR A 19 2.44 0.79 -12.87
N VAL A 20 1.78 0.84 -11.73
CA VAL A 20 0.78 1.85 -11.39
C VAL A 20 1.47 3.04 -10.76
N THR A 21 1.13 4.25 -11.20
CA THR A 21 1.55 5.50 -10.57
C THR A 21 0.38 6.46 -10.47
N TYR A 22 0.49 7.48 -9.61
CA TYR A 22 -0.54 8.51 -9.54
C TYR A 22 -0.65 9.31 -10.86
N GLU A 23 0.44 9.44 -11.61
CA GLU A 23 0.45 10.07 -12.94
C GLU A 23 -0.37 9.29 -13.98
N ASN A 24 -0.11 7.98 -14.10
CA ASN A 24 -0.75 7.17 -15.14
C ASN A 24 -2.18 6.73 -14.77
N LYS A 25 -2.51 6.77 -13.47
CA LYS A 25 -3.85 6.49 -12.92
C LYS A 25 -4.39 5.12 -13.32
N LEU A 26 -3.51 4.15 -13.52
CA LEU A 26 -3.88 2.79 -13.86
C LEU A 26 -4.46 2.07 -12.65
N GLN A 27 -5.38 1.14 -12.89
CA GLN A 27 -5.89 0.22 -11.89
C GLN A 27 -4.77 -0.70 -11.40
N ILE A 28 -4.96 -1.21 -10.18
CA ILE A 28 -4.04 -2.08 -9.45
C ILE A 28 -3.44 -3.14 -10.37
N ARG A 29 -2.12 -3.25 -10.37
CA ARG A 29 -1.40 -4.32 -11.04
C ARG A 29 -1.49 -5.58 -10.19
N THR A 30 -1.85 -6.70 -10.79
CA THR A 30 -2.00 -7.98 -10.05
C THR A 30 -1.13 -9.06 -10.67
N ILE A 31 -0.41 -9.78 -9.82
CA ILE A 31 0.50 -10.86 -10.22
C ILE A 31 0.22 -12.07 -9.35
N PHE A 32 -0.58 -13.00 -9.87
CA PHE A 32 -0.87 -14.27 -9.23
C PHE A 32 -0.08 -15.40 -9.89
N GLY A 33 0.40 -16.36 -9.09
CA GLY A 33 1.08 -17.55 -9.60
C GLY A 33 0.16 -18.44 -10.43
N ASP A 34 -1.08 -18.61 -9.97
CA ASP A 34 -2.14 -19.32 -10.68
C ASP A 34 -3.55 -18.81 -10.30
N LEU A 35 -4.58 -19.44 -10.89
CA LEU A 35 -5.98 -19.10 -10.62
C LEU A 35 -6.45 -19.49 -9.21
N SER A 36 -5.82 -20.49 -8.59
CA SER A 36 -6.15 -20.91 -7.22
C SER A 36 -5.71 -19.86 -6.21
N LEU A 37 -4.51 -19.31 -6.36
CA LEU A 37 -4.01 -18.21 -5.53
C LEU A 37 -4.83 -16.94 -5.70
N LYS A 38 -5.25 -16.63 -6.94
CA LYS A 38 -6.16 -15.53 -7.20
C LYS A 38 -7.49 -15.72 -6.46
N ALA A 39 -8.10 -16.90 -6.57
CA ALA A 39 -9.35 -17.19 -5.87
C ALA A 39 -9.20 -17.15 -4.35
N LEU A 40 -8.06 -17.58 -3.83
CA LEU A 40 -7.74 -17.52 -2.41
C LEU A 40 -7.63 -16.07 -1.91
N PHE A 41 -6.94 -15.21 -2.67
CA PHE A 41 -6.89 -13.78 -2.38
C PHE A 41 -8.28 -13.15 -2.41
N GLU A 42 -9.07 -13.41 -3.47
CA GLU A 42 -10.42 -12.85 -3.62
C GLU A 42 -11.36 -13.28 -2.49
N LYS A 43 -11.22 -14.51 -2.00
CA LYS A 43 -11.99 -15.03 -0.85
C LYS A 43 -11.71 -14.24 0.45
N HIS A 44 -10.48 -13.77 0.64
CA HIS A 44 -10.00 -13.13 1.88
C HIS A 44 -9.76 -11.62 1.74
N ASN A 45 -10.11 -11.03 0.60
CA ASN A 45 -9.78 -9.64 0.25
C ASN A 45 -10.23 -8.61 1.30
N ASP A 46 -11.43 -8.75 1.86
CA ASP A 46 -11.94 -7.81 2.86
C ASP A 46 -11.12 -7.84 4.17
N GLU A 47 -10.66 -9.03 4.59
CA GLU A 47 -9.79 -9.18 5.77
C GLU A 47 -8.40 -8.61 5.50
N ILE A 48 -7.82 -8.95 4.35
CA ILE A 48 -6.50 -8.45 3.92
C ILE A 48 -6.51 -6.92 3.86
N LEU A 49 -7.49 -6.32 3.16
CA LEU A 49 -7.59 -4.87 3.04
C LEU A 49 -7.79 -4.18 4.38
N LYS A 50 -8.59 -4.78 5.27
CA LYS A 50 -8.76 -4.25 6.64
C LYS A 50 -7.45 -4.26 7.41
N ASN A 51 -6.68 -5.35 7.34
CA ASN A 51 -5.39 -5.44 8.01
C ASN A 51 -4.41 -4.43 7.41
N ILE A 52 -4.31 -4.33 6.08
CA ILE A 52 -3.49 -3.31 5.40
C ILE A 52 -3.81 -1.92 5.93
N VAL A 53 -5.08 -1.52 5.97
CA VAL A 53 -5.49 -0.19 6.45
C VAL A 53 -5.04 0.03 7.89
N ASN A 54 -5.20 -0.94 8.79
CA ASN A 54 -4.76 -0.81 10.18
C ASN A 54 -3.24 -0.63 10.25
N GLU A 55 -2.48 -1.52 9.63
CA GLU A 55 -1.02 -1.54 9.74
C GLU A 55 -0.37 -0.30 9.12
N ILE A 56 -0.85 0.16 7.94
CA ILE A 56 -0.32 1.39 7.34
C ILE A 56 -0.76 2.64 8.11
N THR A 57 -1.94 2.62 8.75
CA THR A 57 -2.39 3.72 9.63
C THR A 57 -1.49 3.80 10.86
N ASP A 58 -1.17 2.67 11.47
CA ASP A 58 -0.28 2.62 12.64
C ASP A 58 1.13 3.09 12.25
N TYR A 59 1.65 2.64 11.11
CA TYR A 59 2.96 3.06 10.59
C TYR A 59 3.08 4.59 10.43
N VAL A 60 2.15 5.23 9.73
CA VAL A 60 2.23 6.69 9.46
C VAL A 60 1.96 7.56 10.68
N ASN A 61 1.44 6.96 11.76
CA ASN A 61 1.16 7.63 13.02
C ASN A 61 2.17 7.30 14.13
N ASP A 62 3.13 6.39 13.89
CA ASP A 62 4.22 6.13 14.83
C ASP A 62 5.34 7.17 14.69
N GLU A 63 5.50 8.00 15.72
CA GLU A 63 6.51 9.07 15.77
C GLU A 63 7.96 8.57 15.66
N ASN A 64 8.22 7.27 15.86
CA ASN A 64 9.57 6.72 15.71
C ASN A 64 9.97 6.53 14.24
N VAL A 65 9.01 6.27 13.36
CA VAL A 65 9.24 5.98 11.93
C VAL A 65 8.67 7.04 11.00
N CYS A 66 7.63 7.78 11.41
CA CYS A 66 7.03 8.85 10.65
C CYS A 66 6.76 10.07 11.54
N ASN A 67 7.58 11.11 11.40
CA ASN A 67 7.43 12.34 12.19
C ASN A 67 7.81 13.60 11.41
N ASN A 68 7.69 14.76 12.04
CA ASN A 68 7.89 16.05 11.36
C ASN A 68 9.33 16.58 11.42
N ASN A 69 10.28 15.80 11.95
CA ASN A 69 11.69 16.17 11.93
C ASN A 69 12.17 16.37 10.49
N ILE A 70 12.91 17.45 10.23
CA ILE A 70 13.38 17.81 8.90
C ILE A 70 14.43 16.83 8.36
N ASP A 71 15.13 16.14 9.26
CA ASP A 71 16.19 15.18 8.93
C ASP A 71 15.67 13.73 8.82
N MET A 72 14.34 13.53 8.87
CA MET A 72 13.71 12.21 8.81
C MET A 72 12.79 12.07 7.60
N PHE A 73 12.58 10.82 7.19
CA PHE A 73 11.63 10.42 6.16
C PHE A 73 10.97 9.10 6.58
N PRO A 74 9.66 8.90 6.32
CA PRO A 74 8.70 9.87 5.78
C PRO A 74 8.27 10.94 6.80
N ARG A 75 7.82 12.10 6.32
CA ARG A 75 7.33 13.19 7.16
C ARG A 75 5.81 13.32 7.09
N ASN A 76 5.16 13.20 8.24
CA ASN A 76 3.70 13.27 8.33
C ASN A 76 3.13 14.58 7.73
N CYS A 77 3.77 15.71 8.00
CA CYS A 77 3.35 17.02 7.48
C CYS A 77 3.48 17.20 5.96
N GLU A 78 4.11 16.27 5.25
CA GLU A 78 4.30 16.29 3.80
C GLU A 78 3.32 15.37 3.06
N MET A 79 2.60 14.50 3.76
CA MET A 79 1.61 13.59 3.18
C MET A 79 0.23 14.23 3.07
N THR A 80 -0.53 13.86 2.04
CA THR A 80 -1.91 14.33 1.85
C THR A 80 -2.94 13.55 2.67
N GLY A 81 -2.58 12.34 3.13
CA GLY A 81 -3.50 11.35 3.70
C GLY A 81 -4.17 10.46 2.64
N GLU A 82 -4.00 10.75 1.35
CA GLU A 82 -4.49 9.90 0.27
C GLU A 82 -3.46 8.84 -0.11
N TRP A 83 -3.94 7.61 -0.34
CA TRP A 83 -3.09 6.48 -0.70
C TRP A 83 -3.84 5.52 -1.64
N TYR A 84 -3.11 4.67 -2.36
CA TYR A 84 -3.69 3.64 -3.22
C TYR A 84 -2.84 2.38 -3.22
N ILE A 85 -3.37 1.28 -3.76
CA ILE A 85 -2.62 0.04 -3.95
C ILE A 85 -2.02 0.06 -5.35
N GLY A 86 -0.70 -0.04 -5.45
CA GLY A 86 0.00 -0.11 -6.73
C GLY A 86 -0.01 -1.53 -7.27
N ASP A 87 0.52 -2.45 -6.48
CA ASP A 87 0.78 -3.84 -6.87
C ASP A 87 0.25 -4.82 -5.82
N ILE A 88 -0.33 -5.93 -6.29
CA ILE A 88 -0.58 -7.13 -5.48
C ILE A 88 0.24 -8.26 -6.09
N TYR A 89 1.11 -8.85 -5.29
CA TYR A 89 2.00 -9.93 -5.69
C TYR A 89 1.76 -11.17 -4.82
N PHE A 90 1.31 -12.25 -5.43
CA PHE A 90 1.07 -13.53 -4.76
C PHE A 90 1.38 -14.70 -5.70
N LYS A 91 2.66 -15.06 -5.81
CA LYS A 91 3.12 -16.11 -6.73
C LYS A 91 3.24 -17.49 -6.10
N ASP A 92 3.66 -17.52 -4.85
CA ASP A 92 3.86 -18.74 -4.09
C ASP A 92 2.94 -18.66 -2.87
N PHE A 93 2.39 -19.82 -2.49
CA PHE A 93 1.34 -19.92 -1.47
C PHE A 93 1.73 -19.33 -0.12
N ASP A 94 3.03 -19.27 0.15
CA ASP A 94 3.57 -18.88 1.45
C ASP A 94 3.59 -17.36 1.66
N TYR A 95 3.48 -16.55 0.60
CA TYR A 95 3.78 -15.12 0.70
C TYR A 95 2.98 -14.21 -0.24
N LEU A 96 2.14 -13.37 0.36
CA LEU A 96 1.42 -12.28 -0.28
C LEU A 96 2.10 -10.94 0.05
N SER A 97 2.43 -10.17 -0.99
CA SER A 97 2.89 -8.79 -0.88
C SER A 97 1.87 -7.84 -1.50
N VAL A 98 1.61 -6.73 -0.82
CA VAL A 98 0.76 -5.64 -1.32
C VAL A 98 1.49 -4.31 -1.21
N MET A 99 1.80 -3.69 -2.34
CA MET A 99 2.41 -2.37 -2.40
C MET A 99 1.36 -1.28 -2.24
N THR A 100 1.52 -0.46 -1.21
CA THR A 100 0.71 0.74 -0.97
C THR A 100 1.53 1.99 -1.27
N CYS A 101 0.93 2.97 -1.95
CA CYS A 101 1.57 4.21 -2.34
C CYS A 101 0.82 5.39 -1.74
N PHE A 102 1.50 6.23 -0.98
CA PHE A 102 0.97 7.45 -0.36
C PHE A 102 1.33 8.67 -1.18
N LEU A 103 0.41 9.63 -1.30
CA LEU A 103 0.65 10.88 -1.99
C LEU A 103 1.24 11.94 -1.05
N GLY A 104 2.17 12.73 -1.56
CA GLY A 104 2.80 13.85 -0.87
C GLY A 104 2.36 15.21 -1.40
N PHE A 105 2.92 16.31 -0.88
CA PHE A 105 2.78 17.67 -1.40
C PHE A 105 4.10 18.22 -1.93
N HIS A 106 4.09 18.98 -3.03
CA HIS A 106 5.33 19.53 -3.60
C HIS A 106 6.07 20.40 -2.57
N PRO A 107 7.41 20.38 -2.55
CA PRO A 107 8.16 21.33 -1.74
C PRO A 107 7.76 22.75 -2.18
N ASN A 108 7.19 23.53 -1.25
CA ASN A 108 6.64 24.88 -1.45
C ASN A 108 5.25 25.01 -2.10
N SER A 109 4.52 23.91 -2.35
CA SER A 109 3.11 23.96 -2.77
C SER A 109 2.29 22.90 -2.06
N LYS A 110 1.54 23.31 -1.03
CA LYS A 110 0.52 22.48 -0.37
C LYS A 110 -0.74 22.23 -1.22
N GLN A 111 -0.78 22.74 -2.46
CA GLN A 111 -1.99 22.74 -3.29
C GLN A 111 -1.93 21.75 -4.46
N MET A 112 -0.79 21.10 -4.69
CA MET A 112 -0.65 20.10 -5.76
C MET A 112 0.01 18.85 -5.18
N PRO A 113 -0.67 17.68 -5.23
CA PRO A 113 -0.05 16.43 -4.79
C PRO A 113 1.21 16.13 -5.61
N ILE A 114 2.27 15.68 -4.94
CA ILE A 114 3.36 14.90 -5.55
C ILE A 114 2.80 13.53 -5.92
N ASP A 115 3.42 12.92 -6.92
CA ASP A 115 3.43 11.48 -7.17
C ASP A 115 3.76 10.64 -5.91
N ASP A 116 3.99 9.34 -6.07
CA ASP A 116 4.25 8.39 -4.98
C ASP A 116 5.35 8.86 -4.00
N TYR A 117 4.94 9.38 -2.84
CA TYR A 117 5.81 9.97 -1.83
C TYR A 117 6.40 8.92 -0.90
N LEU A 118 5.58 7.97 -0.46
CA LEU A 118 5.96 6.86 0.40
C LEU A 118 5.34 5.57 -0.11
N GLY A 119 6.18 4.56 -0.33
CA GLY A 119 5.78 3.20 -0.64
C GLY A 119 5.91 2.35 0.63
N LEU A 120 4.86 1.60 0.96
CA LEU A 120 4.92 0.57 1.99
C LEU A 120 4.48 -0.74 1.38
N GLU A 121 5.38 -1.72 1.37
CA GLU A 121 5.05 -3.08 0.98
C GLU A 121 4.60 -3.85 2.22
N VAL A 122 3.33 -4.26 2.22
CA VAL A 122 2.70 -4.98 3.34
C VAL A 122 2.74 -6.47 3.03
N HIS A 123 3.30 -7.24 3.96
CA HIS A 123 3.57 -8.66 3.78
C HIS A 123 2.65 -9.51 4.64
N PHE A 124 2.18 -10.62 4.06
CA PHE A 124 1.35 -11.62 4.74
C PHE A 124 1.81 -13.02 4.37
N PHE A 125 1.70 -13.94 5.32
CA PHE A 125 1.72 -15.38 5.03
C PHE A 125 0.32 -15.97 5.20
N TYR A 126 0.00 -17.03 4.46
CA TYR A 126 -1.27 -17.72 4.59
C TYR A 126 -1.16 -18.90 5.57
N ASP A 127 -2.01 -18.90 6.60
CA ASP A 127 -2.17 -19.99 7.56
C ASP A 127 -3.31 -20.90 7.10
N GLU A 128 -2.97 -22.11 6.64
CA GLU A 128 -3.94 -23.10 6.16
C GLU A 128 -4.86 -23.64 7.26
N ASP A 129 -4.32 -23.82 8.47
CA ASP A 129 -5.06 -24.39 9.60
C ASP A 129 -6.15 -23.44 10.07
N GLN A 130 -5.87 -22.13 9.99
CA GLN A 130 -6.81 -21.07 10.36
C GLN A 130 -7.62 -20.54 9.18
N ASP A 131 -7.24 -20.87 7.94
CA ASP A 131 -7.77 -20.33 6.69
C ASP A 131 -7.74 -18.79 6.70
N LYS A 132 -6.56 -18.20 6.96
CA LYS A 132 -6.38 -16.74 7.11
C LYS A 132 -5.04 -16.24 6.62
N PHE A 133 -4.99 -14.97 6.23
CA PHE A 133 -3.75 -14.25 6.01
C PHE A 133 -3.29 -13.59 7.30
N ILE A 134 -2.07 -13.91 7.73
CA ILE A 134 -1.45 -13.36 8.93
C ILE A 134 -0.44 -12.30 8.51
N PHE A 135 -0.53 -11.12 9.12
CA PHE A 135 0.42 -10.04 8.90
C PHE A 135 1.83 -10.46 9.33
N ASP A 136 2.81 -10.25 8.45
CA ASP A 136 4.20 -10.62 8.65
C ASP A 136 5.10 -9.38 8.86
N GLY A 137 4.78 -8.28 8.18
CA GLY A 137 5.54 -7.04 8.34
C GLY A 137 5.23 -5.97 7.29
N ILE A 138 5.88 -4.82 7.47
CA ILE A 138 5.94 -3.73 6.50
C ILE A 138 7.39 -3.50 6.10
N ASP A 139 7.66 -3.46 4.80
CA ASP A 139 8.89 -2.91 4.25
C ASP A 139 8.64 -1.48 3.77
N SER A 140 9.37 -0.53 4.36
CA SER A 140 9.32 0.90 4.02
C SER A 140 10.55 1.40 3.27
N SER A 141 11.45 0.49 2.88
CA SER A 141 12.57 0.78 1.97
C SER A 141 12.13 0.85 0.50
N CYS A 142 10.83 0.64 0.25
CA CYS A 142 10.24 0.60 -1.06
C CYS A 142 9.98 2.02 -1.61
N ILE A 143 10.77 2.42 -2.61
CA ILE A 143 10.47 3.30 -3.77
C ILE A 143 11.73 3.34 -4.65
#